data_AF-A0A1F3PVS4-F1
#
_entry.id   AF-A0A1F3PVS4-F1
#
_cell.length_a   1.000
_cell.length_b   1.000
_cell.length_c   1.000
_cell.angle_alpha   90.00
_cell.angle_beta   90.00
_cell.angle_gamma   90.00
#
_symmetry.space_group_name_H-M   'P 1'
#
loop_
_entity.id
_entity.type
_entity.pdbx_description
1 polymer ?
#
loop_
_entity_poly.entity_id
_entity_poly.type
_entity_poly.pdbx_seq_one_letter_code
_entity_poly.pdbx_strand_id
1 'polypeptide(L)' 'MKKLMKIPMYVPVIGLIISFVLFFIVVNSPNDALLAAGLVLVHLSAWILAAKFLLLGPGFFSMVLSDKKD' A
#
# COMPACT_ATOMS: atom_id res chain seq x y z
N MET A 1 11.32 -7.76 -9.82
CA MET A 1 9.98 -8.36 -9.57
C MET A 1 9.94 -9.29 -8.36
N LYS A 2 10.86 -10.26 -8.17
CA LYS A 2 10.87 -11.17 -7.01
C LYS A 2 10.95 -10.49 -5.63
N LYS A 3 11.56 -9.30 -5.51
CA LYS A 3 11.69 -8.57 -4.24
C LYS A 3 10.35 -7.98 -3.74
N LEU A 4 9.48 -7.51 -4.64
CA LEU A 4 8.16 -6.95 -4.30
C LEU A 4 7.18 -8.03 -3.80
N MET A 5 7.29 -9.26 -4.33
CA MET A 5 6.50 -10.40 -3.84
C MET A 5 6.89 -10.87 -2.44
N LYS A 6 8.15 -10.62 -2.02
CA LYS A 6 8.63 -10.95 -0.67
C LYS A 6 8.19 -9.96 0.39
N ILE A 7 7.82 -8.74 0.01
CA ILE A 7 7.33 -7.75 0.97
C ILE A 7 5.94 -8.21 1.42
N PRO A 8 5.70 -8.47 2.71
CA PRO A 8 4.38 -8.91 3.17
C PRO A 8 3.34 -7.80 3.03
N MET A 9 2.07 -8.16 2.79
CA MET A 9 0.99 -7.16 2.57
C MET A 9 0.77 -6.24 3.77
N TYR A 10 1.11 -6.65 4.99
CA TYR A 10 0.99 -5.78 6.16
C TYR A 10 1.92 -4.57 6.11
N VAL A 11 3.05 -4.62 5.40
CA VAL A 11 4.03 -3.50 5.35
C VAL A 11 3.43 -2.24 4.71
N PRO A 12 2.88 -2.26 3.47
CA PRO A 12 2.24 -1.08 2.91
C PRO A 12 0.98 -0.66 3.69
N VAL A 13 0.27 -1.59 4.33
CA VAL A 13 -0.91 -1.27 5.15
C VAL A 13 -0.52 -0.51 6.42
N ILE A 14 0.51 -0.97 7.13
CA ILE A 14 1.07 -0.27 8.30
C ILE A 14 1.59 1.11 7.89
N GLY A 15 2.27 1.21 6.74
CA GLY A 15 2.72 2.49 6.19
C GLY A 15 1.58 3.49 5.97
N LEU A 16 0.44 3.03 5.42
CA LEU A 16 -0.76 3.87 5.29
C LEU A 16 -1.32 4.32 6.65
N ILE A 17 -1.41 3.41 7.63
CA ILE A 17 -1.90 3.74 8.97
C ILE A 17 -1.01 4.80 9.63
N ILE A 18 0.31 4.62 9.60
CA ILE A 18 1.28 5.57 10.17
C ILE A 18 1.16 6.94 9.48
N SER A 19 1.02 6.96 8.16
CA SER A 19 0.85 8.20 7.42
C SER A 19 -0.42 8.95 7.82
N PHE A 20 -1.51 8.22 8.06
CA PHE A 20 -2.77 8.80 8.51
C PHE A 20 -2.65 9.42 9.91
N VAL A 21 -1.94 8.74 10.82
CA VAL A 21 -1.62 9.28 12.16
C VAL A 21 -0.76 10.55 12.04
N LEU A 22 0.24 10.55 11.17
CA LEU A 22 1.07 11.73 10.89
C LEU A 22 0.24 12.91 10.39
N PHE A 23 -0.73 12.68 9.49
CA PHE A 23 -1.61 13.75 9.04
C PHE A 23 -2.50 14.30 10.16
N PHE A 24 -3.02 13.46 11.05
CA PHE A 24 -3.74 13.94 12.23
C PHE A 24 -2.88 14.84 13.12
N ILE A 25 -1.61 14.45 13.33
CA ILE A 25 -0.67 15.26 14.12
C ILE A 25 -0.42 16.61 13.42
N VAL A 26 -0.19 16.61 12.11
CA VAL A 26 0.06 17.83 11.34
C VAL A 26 -1.13 18.79 11.35
N VAL A 27 -2.36 18.26 11.29
CA VAL A 27 -3.58 19.08 11.38
C VAL A 27 -3.68 19.79 12.73
N ASN A 28 -3.20 19.17 13.82
CA ASN A 28 -3.22 19.76 15.15
C ASN A 28 -1.97 20.61 15.47
N SER A 29 -0.86 20.35 14.79
CA SER A 29 0.40 21.05 14.95
C SER A 29 1.06 21.22 13.58
N PRO A 30 0.86 22.37 12.91
CA PRO A 30 1.36 22.58 11.56
C PRO A 30 2.89 22.47 11.54
N ASN A 31 3.37 21.42 10.88
CA ASN A 31 4.78 21.14 10.68
C ASN A 31 4.97 20.56 9.27
N ASP A 32 5.56 21.37 8.39
CA ASP A 32 5.74 21.04 6.98
C ASP A 32 6.63 19.81 6.76
N ALA A 33 7.58 19.55 7.65
CA ALA A 33 8.44 18.37 7.57
C ALA A 33 7.66 17.08 7.87
N LEU A 34 6.76 17.10 8.87
CA LEU A 34 5.86 15.96 9.13
C LEU A 34 4.86 15.77 7.98
N LEU A 35 4.35 16.86 7.40
CA LEU A 35 3.44 16.79 6.26
C LEU A 35 4.12 16.11 5.06
N ALA A 36 5.34 16.55 4.72
CA ALA A 36 6.13 15.95 3.65
C ALA A 36 6.43 14.47 3.91
N ALA A 37 6.82 14.12 5.13
CA ALA A 37 7.08 12.74 5.52
C ALA A 37 5.83 11.86 5.38
N GLY A 38 4.67 12.33 5.86
CA GLY A 38 3.39 11.63 5.71
C GLY A 38 2.99 11.43 4.25
N LEU A 39 3.19 12.44 3.41
CA LEU A 39 2.86 12.39 1.98
C LEU A 39 3.72 11.36 1.22
N VAL A 40 5.03 11.35 1.49
CA VAL A 40 5.97 10.40 0.90
C VAL A 40 5.62 8.97 1.32
N LEU A 41 5.30 8.78 2.60
CA LEU A 41 4.96 7.48 3.16
C LEU A 41 3.64 6.93 2.57
N VAL A 42 2.62 7.78 2.39
CA VAL A 42 1.39 7.41 1.66
C VAL A 42 1.70 7.03 0.22
N HIS A 43 2.43 7.86 -0.51
CA HIS A 43 2.72 7.61 -1.92
C HIS A 43 3.45 6.28 -2.10
N LEU A 44 4.53 6.06 -1.35
CA LEU A 44 5.30 4.81 -1.43
C LEU A 44 4.43 3.59 -1.08
N SER A 45 3.62 3.70 -0.02
CA SER A 45 2.74 2.60 0.41
C SER A 45 1.67 2.27 -0.63
N ALA A 46 1.06 3.29 -1.24
CA ALA A 46 0.07 3.14 -2.30
C ALA A 46 0.67 2.52 -3.57
N TRP A 47 1.86 2.95 -3.99
CA TRP A 47 2.56 2.38 -5.15
C TRP A 47 2.93 0.91 -4.93
N ILE A 48 3.41 0.56 -3.73
CA ILE A 48 3.72 -0.84 -3.39
C ILE A 48 2.43 -1.67 -3.39
N LEU A 49 1.34 -1.16 -2.84
CA LEU A 49 0.05 -1.84 -2.83
C LEU A 49 -0.50 -2.05 -4.25
N ALA A 50 -0.47 -1.01 -5.10
CA ALA A 50 -0.90 -1.07 -6.48
C ALA A 50 -0.04 -2.04 -7.31
N ALA A 51 1.27 -2.02 -7.13
CA ALA A 51 2.18 -2.95 -7.77
C ALA A 51 1.90 -4.40 -7.33
N LYS A 52 1.61 -4.64 -6.05
CA LYS A 52 1.22 -5.98 -5.57
C LYS A 52 -0.13 -6.40 -6.11
N PHE A 53 -1.11 -5.51 -6.18
CA PHE A 53 -2.41 -5.79 -6.77
C PHE A 53 -2.29 -6.17 -8.24
N LEU A 54 -1.49 -5.43 -9.02
CA LEU A 54 -1.20 -5.76 -10.42
C LEU A 54 -0.47 -7.10 -10.58
N LEU A 55 0.44 -7.44 -9.67
CA LEU A 55 1.15 -8.72 -9.70
C LEU A 55 0.28 -9.91 -9.25
N LEU A 56 -0.68 -9.70 -8.35
CA LEU A 56 -1.63 -10.71 -7.87
C LEU A 56 -2.87 -10.82 -8.76
N GLY A 57 -3.21 -9.77 -9.51
CA GLY A 57 -4.38 -9.69 -10.39
C GLY A 57 -4.50 -10.85 -11.36
N PRO A 58 -3.46 -11.21 -12.14
CA PRO A 58 -3.51 -12.37 -13.04
C PRO A 58 -3.79 -13.69 -12.31
N GLY A 59 -3.25 -13.87 -11.10
CA GLY A 59 -3.51 -15.04 -10.26
C GLY A 59 -4.94 -15.09 -9.73
N PHE A 60 -5.48 -13.95 -9.32
CA PHE A 60 -6.86 -13.82 -8.86
C PHE A 60 -7.87 -14.04 -10.00
N PHE A 61 -7.64 -13.44 -11.18
CA PHE A 61 -8.46 -13.67 -12.36
C PHE A 61 -8.41 -15.12 -12.83
N SER A 62 -7.24 -15.76 -12.79
CA SER A 62 -7.10 -17.19 -13.10
C SER A 62 -7.88 -18.07 -12.11
N MET A 63 -7.83 -17.77 -10.81
CA MET A 63 -8.57 -18.49 -9.77
C MET A 63 -10.10 -18.36 -9.95
N VAL A 64 -10.59 -17.15 -10.21
CA VAL A 64 -12.02 -16.87 -10.47
C VAL A 64 -12.52 -17.53 -11.76
N LEU A 65 -11.68 -17.61 -12.79
CA LEU A 65 -12.03 -18.28 -14.05
C LEU A 65 -11.94 -19.80 -13.95
N SER A 66 -11.08 -20.34 -13.08
CA SER A 66 -10.95 -21.77 -12.85
C SER A 66 -12.10 -22.33 -12.01
N ASP A 67 -12.68 -21.53 -11.11
CA ASP A 67 -13.83 -21.90 -10.27
C ASP A 67 -15.14 -22.03 -11.08
N LYS A 68 -15.19 -21.50 -12.31
CA LYS A 68 -16.35 -21.59 -13.22
C LYS A 68 -16.32 -22.81 -14.15
N LYS A 69 -15.33 -23.69 -14.04
CA LYS A 69 -15.11 -24.81 -14.96
C LYS A 69 -15.57 -26.19 -14.45
N ASP A 70 -16.13 -26.27 -13.25
CA ASP A 70 -16.73 -27.50 -12.70
C ASP A 70 -18.26 -27.36 -12.57
#